data_AF-A0A9J6FL28-F1
#
_entry.id   AF-A0A9J6FL28-F1
#
_cell.length_a   1.000
_cell.length_b   1.000
_cell.length_c   1.000
_cell.angle_alpha   90.00
_cell.angle_beta   90.00
_cell.angle_gamma   90.00
#
_symmetry.space_group_name_H-M   'P 1'
#
loop_
_entity.id
_entity.type
_entity.pdbx_description
1 polymer ?
#
loop_
_entity_poly.entity_id
_entity_poly.type
_entity_poly.pdbx_seq_one_letter_code
_entity_poly.pdbx_strand_id
1 'polypeptide(L)'
;MCPVELQLCPVDVSAESFSELCSALSSSHHVQGLTVELLNADRASLTSVRDMLKKNKSLKRVTLTSNDFNPDSSAQVSLGLRSNTSVTDLTLNFCHFKTSAGLLLAQLMEKNKALNQISITCYFDPQPGCLAALGRGLLRNRSIIDFSVVRWKDNECWHPNIGVALQRNVSRLHRAVWFVLKPSLERSEAEVFEQIESKACLLSRLMSATGMTEEEAQGAVRSAKRFIRLHFFSITGLFCRTLQCFAGSGTQIDSLNYECLLAIAKHLKVSDVLAR
;
A
#
# COMPACT_ATOMS: atom_id res chain seq x y z
N MET A 1 -14.83 -13.70 23.37
CA MET A 1 -14.46 -13.42 21.97
C MET A 1 -13.76 -12.07 21.94
N CYS A 2 -12.54 -11.97 21.40
CA CYS A 2 -11.92 -10.67 21.16
C CYS A 2 -12.64 -10.00 19.98
N PRO A 3 -12.97 -8.70 20.07
CA PRO A 3 -13.68 -8.02 19.00
C PRO A 3 -12.79 -7.87 17.76
N VAL A 4 -13.38 -7.98 16.56
CA VAL A 4 -12.69 -7.72 15.28
C VAL A 4 -12.63 -6.20 15.00
N GLU A 5 -13.64 -5.48 15.49
CA GLU A 5 -13.81 -4.02 15.37
C GLU A 5 -13.81 -3.39 16.76
N LEU A 6 -13.05 -2.32 16.94
CA LEU A 6 -12.96 -1.62 18.22
C LEU A 6 -13.11 -0.11 18.02
N GLN A 7 -13.88 0.54 18.88
CA GLN A 7 -13.99 2.00 18.95
C GLN A 7 -13.39 2.49 20.27
N LEU A 8 -12.53 3.50 20.20
CA LEU A 8 -11.88 4.13 21.33
C LEU A 8 -12.18 5.63 21.34
N CYS A 9 -12.63 6.13 22.48
CA CYS A 9 -12.78 7.55 22.75
C CYS A 9 -11.89 7.91 23.97
N PRO A 10 -10.81 8.69 23.80
CA PRO A 10 -9.94 9.13 24.89
C PRO A 10 -10.65 9.98 25.95
N VAL A 11 -11.80 10.59 25.62
CA VAL A 11 -12.57 11.42 26.56
C VAL A 11 -13.33 10.54 27.57
N ASP A 12 -13.62 9.29 27.22
CA ASP A 12 -14.40 8.36 28.04
C ASP A 12 -13.53 7.55 29.03
N VAL A 13 -12.20 7.67 28.95
CA VAL A 13 -11.24 6.92 29.76
C VAL A 13 -10.11 7.82 30.25
N SER A 14 -9.46 7.46 31.36
CA SER A 14 -8.26 8.19 31.80
C SER A 14 -7.13 8.04 30.76
N ALA A 15 -6.21 9.01 30.70
CA ALA A 15 -5.06 8.95 29.80
C ALA A 15 -4.18 7.71 30.02
N GLU A 16 -4.07 7.24 31.27
CA GLU A 16 -3.36 6.02 31.63
C GLU A 16 -4.05 4.78 31.04
N SER A 17 -5.37 4.64 31.26
CA SER A 17 -6.14 3.53 30.69
C SER A 17 -6.14 3.55 29.16
N PHE A 18 -6.21 4.73 28.54
CA PHE A 18 -6.09 4.86 27.08
C PHE A 18 -4.72 4.40 26.57
N SER A 19 -3.66 4.73 27.29
CA SER A 19 -2.30 4.30 26.96
C SER A 19 -2.12 2.79 27.10
N GLU A 20 -2.68 2.19 28.16
CA GLU A 20 -2.69 0.74 28.35
C GLU A 20 -3.46 0.02 27.23
N LEU A 21 -4.61 0.54 26.82
CA LEU A 21 -5.37 0.02 25.68
C LEU A 21 -4.55 0.09 24.38
N CYS A 22 -3.87 1.22 24.12
CA CYS A 22 -2.96 1.34 22.97
C CYS A 22 -1.81 0.34 23.04
N SER A 23 -1.26 0.10 24.24
CA SER A 23 -0.20 -0.89 24.46
C SER A 23 -0.70 -2.31 24.16
N ALA A 24 -1.86 -2.69 24.69
CA ALA A 24 -2.48 -3.98 24.43
C ALA A 24 -2.79 -4.19 22.93
N LEU A 25 -3.30 -3.15 22.27
CA LEU A 25 -3.53 -3.17 20.82
C LEU A 25 -2.24 -3.30 20.02
N SER A 26 -1.11 -2.75 20.49
CA SER A 26 0.17 -2.86 19.79
C SER A 26 0.59 -4.32 19.58
N SER A 27 0.25 -5.20 20.52
CA SER A 27 0.51 -6.65 20.48
C SER A 27 -0.69 -7.49 20.00
N SER A 28 -1.83 -6.87 19.71
CA SER A 28 -3.01 -7.60 19.29
C SER A 28 -2.82 -8.20 17.89
N HIS A 29 -3.31 -9.43 17.72
CA HIS A 29 -3.35 -10.16 16.45
C HIS A 29 -4.77 -10.34 15.90
N HIS A 30 -5.80 -9.95 16.66
CA HIS A 30 -7.21 -10.23 16.35
C HIS A 30 -7.96 -9.01 15.82
N VAL A 31 -7.68 -7.82 16.37
CA VAL A 31 -8.41 -6.60 15.99
C VAL A 31 -7.97 -6.18 14.60
N GLN A 32 -8.92 -6.05 13.68
CA GLN A 32 -8.68 -5.67 12.28
C GLN A 32 -9.19 -4.28 11.94
N GLY A 33 -10.20 -3.79 12.65
CA GLY A 33 -10.72 -2.44 12.48
C GLY A 33 -10.68 -1.65 13.79
N LEU A 34 -10.25 -0.40 13.68
CA LEU A 34 -10.11 0.51 14.80
C LEU A 34 -10.67 1.89 14.45
N THR A 35 -11.55 2.40 15.29
CA THR A 35 -12.00 3.79 15.26
C THR A 35 -11.47 4.51 16.50
N VAL A 36 -10.81 5.65 16.32
CA VAL A 36 -10.31 6.48 17.44
C VAL A 36 -10.80 7.92 17.29
N GLU A 37 -11.44 8.45 18.33
CA GLU A 37 -11.90 9.83 18.38
C GLU A 37 -10.88 10.72 19.09
N LEU A 38 -10.02 11.39 18.34
CA LEU A 38 -8.97 12.28 18.86
C LEU A 38 -9.50 13.71 19.09
N LEU A 39 -10.71 13.84 19.63
CA LEU A 39 -11.30 15.13 20.01
C LEU A 39 -10.61 15.61 21.30
N ASN A 40 -9.76 16.63 21.18
CA ASN A 40 -8.97 17.19 22.30
C ASN A 40 -7.99 16.18 22.95
N ALA A 41 -7.52 15.19 22.20
CA ALA A 41 -6.52 14.25 22.70
C ALA A 41 -5.23 14.98 23.13
N ASP A 42 -4.73 14.66 24.31
CA ASP A 42 -3.48 15.21 24.81
C ASP A 42 -2.26 14.60 24.08
N ARG A 43 -1.09 15.19 24.31
CA ARG A 43 0.15 14.74 23.64
C ARG A 43 0.50 13.29 23.99
N ALA A 44 0.18 12.84 25.21
CA ALA A 44 0.41 11.46 25.64
C ALA A 44 -0.46 10.48 24.84
N SER A 45 -1.76 10.75 24.72
CA SER A 45 -2.70 9.93 23.93
C SER A 45 -2.28 9.86 22.45
N LEU A 46 -1.90 10.98 21.84
CA LEU A 46 -1.41 11.01 20.46
C LEU A 46 -0.12 10.18 20.28
N THR A 47 0.74 10.19 21.29
CA THR A 47 1.98 9.41 21.32
C THR A 47 1.67 7.91 21.41
N SER A 48 0.73 7.51 22.27
CA SER A 48 0.30 6.13 22.40
C SER A 48 -0.36 5.60 21.11
N VAL A 49 -1.17 6.41 20.44
CA VAL A 49 -1.75 6.06 19.14
C VAL A 49 -0.68 5.89 18.06
N ARG A 50 0.30 6.80 17.99
CA ARG A 50 1.43 6.67 17.06
C ARG A 50 2.15 5.34 17.27
N ASP A 51 2.52 5.03 18.51
CA ASP A 51 3.33 3.85 18.80
C ASP A 51 2.55 2.55 18.57
N MET A 52 1.26 2.57 18.88
CA MET A 52 0.34 1.47 18.55
C MET A 52 0.24 1.25 17.04
N LEU A 53 -0.05 2.30 16.26
CA LEU A 53 -0.12 2.20 14.81
C LEU A 53 1.21 1.75 14.20
N LYS A 54 2.35 2.16 14.77
CA LYS A 54 3.67 1.75 14.26
C LYS A 54 3.92 0.25 14.46
N LYS A 55 3.52 -0.30 15.60
CA LYS A 55 3.82 -1.68 16.01
C LYS A 55 2.79 -2.70 15.53
N ASN A 56 1.51 -2.36 15.58
CA ASN A 56 0.44 -3.31 15.29
C ASN A 56 0.55 -3.85 13.86
N LYS A 57 0.31 -5.16 13.70
CA LYS A 57 0.35 -5.87 12.40
C LYS A 57 -0.97 -6.52 12.00
N SER A 58 -2.01 -6.41 12.83
CA SER A 58 -3.33 -7.00 12.58
C SER A 58 -4.31 -6.01 11.95
N LEU A 59 -4.24 -4.73 12.33
CA LEU A 59 -5.13 -3.66 11.88
C LEU A 59 -5.03 -3.50 10.37
N LYS A 60 -6.19 -3.55 9.72
CA LYS A 60 -6.41 -3.35 8.28
C LYS A 60 -7.14 -2.04 8.01
N ARG A 61 -8.15 -1.73 8.83
CA ARG A 61 -8.98 -0.53 8.75
C ARG A 61 -8.73 0.37 9.96
N VAL A 62 -8.44 1.64 9.71
CA VAL A 62 -8.29 2.63 10.77
C VAL A 62 -9.10 3.88 10.43
N THR A 63 -9.98 4.27 11.34
CA THR A 63 -10.74 5.52 11.27
C THR A 63 -10.27 6.45 12.38
N LEU A 64 -9.83 7.65 12.04
CA LEU A 64 -9.42 8.67 13.01
C LEU A 64 -10.29 9.91 12.84
N THR A 65 -10.93 10.33 13.93
CA THR A 65 -11.76 11.54 13.95
C THR A 65 -11.04 12.61 14.77
N SER A 66 -10.94 13.84 14.27
CA SER A 66 -10.45 14.97 15.06
C SER A 66 -11.14 16.27 14.67
N ASN A 67 -11.33 17.17 15.63
CA ASN A 67 -11.87 18.51 15.37
C ASN A 67 -10.91 19.32 14.49
N ASP A 68 -9.63 19.29 14.86
CA ASP A 68 -8.59 19.98 14.14
C ASP A 68 -7.32 19.17 14.32
N PHE A 69 -6.90 18.54 13.23
CA PHE A 69 -5.62 17.86 13.20
C PHE A 69 -4.53 18.94 13.14
N ASN A 70 -4.22 19.50 14.31
CA ASN A 70 -3.11 20.41 14.46
C ASN A 70 -1.81 19.77 13.90
N PRO A 71 -0.78 20.57 13.58
CA PRO A 71 0.44 20.03 13.00
C PRO A 71 1.03 18.86 13.80
N ASP A 72 0.91 18.88 15.12
CA ASP A 72 1.44 17.85 16.00
C ASP A 72 0.67 16.53 15.89
N SER A 73 -0.66 16.53 15.99
CA SER A 73 -1.48 15.33 15.85
C SER A 73 -1.35 14.72 14.46
N SER A 74 -1.31 15.57 13.43
CA SER A 74 -1.12 15.14 12.04
C SER A 74 0.24 14.45 11.88
N ALA A 75 1.27 15.00 12.53
CA ALA A 75 2.61 14.47 12.50
C ALA A 75 2.69 13.12 13.24
N GLN A 76 2.07 13.00 14.43
CA GLN A 76 2.08 11.73 15.19
C GLN A 76 1.40 10.60 14.42
N VAL A 77 0.22 10.83 13.85
CA VAL A 77 -0.48 9.83 13.03
C VAL A 77 0.32 9.47 11.79
N SER A 78 0.86 10.47 11.09
CA SER A 78 1.71 10.25 9.92
C SER A 78 2.96 9.43 10.27
N LEU A 79 3.59 9.69 11.42
CA LEU A 79 4.74 8.94 11.90
C LEU A 79 4.40 7.49 12.26
N GLY A 80 3.24 7.25 12.88
CA GLY A 80 2.78 5.91 13.23
C GLY A 80 2.50 5.06 11.99
N LEU A 81 1.81 5.64 11.01
CA LEU A 81 1.46 4.94 9.78
C LEU A 81 2.62 4.85 8.77
N ARG A 82 3.65 5.71 8.85
CA ARG A 82 4.74 5.79 7.86
C ARG A 82 5.37 4.43 7.55
N SER A 83 5.62 3.62 8.58
CA SER A 83 6.23 2.29 8.48
C SER A 83 5.25 1.16 8.77
N ASN A 84 3.97 1.46 8.98
CA ASN A 84 2.97 0.43 9.15
C ASN A 84 2.75 -0.31 7.82
N THR A 85 2.68 -1.64 7.89
CA THR A 85 2.58 -2.55 6.74
C THR A 85 1.27 -3.33 6.71
N SER A 86 0.41 -3.17 7.71
CA SER A 86 -0.83 -3.93 7.85
C SER A 86 -2.06 -3.14 7.47
N VAL A 87 -2.10 -1.84 7.77
CA VAL A 87 -3.23 -0.94 7.49
C VAL A 87 -3.28 -0.67 5.99
N THR A 88 -4.40 -1.04 5.39
CA THR A 88 -4.68 -0.90 3.95
C THR A 88 -5.73 0.18 3.71
N ASP A 89 -6.58 0.47 4.69
CA ASP A 89 -7.74 1.34 4.57
C ASP A 89 -7.71 2.40 5.70
N LEU A 90 -7.60 3.67 5.31
CA LEU A 90 -7.51 4.78 6.26
C LEU A 90 -8.66 5.77 6.01
N THR A 91 -9.47 6.01 7.04
CA THR A 91 -10.49 7.04 7.04
C THR A 91 -10.09 8.14 8.01
N LEU A 92 -10.11 9.40 7.54
CA LEU A 92 -9.79 10.57 8.36
C LEU A 92 -10.97 11.53 8.34
N ASN A 93 -11.54 11.80 9.51
CA ASN A 93 -12.65 12.74 9.67
C ASN A 93 -12.14 14.02 10.32
N PHE A 94 -12.35 15.16 9.65
CA PHE A 94 -11.90 16.48 10.08
C PHE A 94 -13.09 17.43 10.18
N CYS A 95 -13.15 18.26 11.21
CA CYS A 95 -13.97 19.47 11.12
C CYS A 95 -13.30 20.43 10.12
N HIS A 96 -12.04 20.81 10.36
CA HIS A 96 -11.27 21.67 9.45
C HIS A 96 -10.04 20.93 8.88
N PHE A 97 -9.92 20.87 7.55
CA PHE A 97 -8.76 20.26 6.90
C PHE A 97 -7.77 21.32 6.39
N LYS A 98 -6.68 21.50 7.15
CA LYS A 98 -5.65 22.52 6.94
C LYS A 98 -4.54 22.06 5.98
N THR A 99 -3.86 23.02 5.35
CA THR A 99 -2.77 22.74 4.40
C THR A 99 -1.61 21.97 5.06
N SER A 100 -1.34 22.21 6.35
CA SER A 100 -0.33 21.47 7.12
C SER A 100 -0.65 19.97 7.21
N ALA A 101 -1.92 19.61 7.45
CA ALA A 101 -2.37 18.22 7.46
C ALA A 101 -2.25 17.60 6.07
N GLY A 102 -2.65 18.34 5.01
CA GLY A 102 -2.49 17.90 3.63
C GLY A 102 -1.03 17.61 3.24
N LEU A 103 -0.08 18.44 3.69
CA LEU A 103 1.35 18.22 3.46
C LEU A 103 1.87 16.97 4.19
N LEU A 104 1.46 16.76 5.44
CA LEU A 104 1.87 15.58 6.23
C LEU A 104 1.29 14.29 5.64
N LEU A 105 0.03 14.32 5.20
CA LEU A 105 -0.57 13.19 4.48
C LEU A 105 0.13 12.91 3.15
N ALA A 106 0.53 13.94 2.40
CA ALA A 106 1.32 13.75 1.18
C ALA A 106 2.67 13.04 1.46
N GLN A 107 3.34 13.42 2.54
CA GLN A 107 4.58 12.76 2.98
C GLN A 107 4.35 11.32 3.49
N LEU A 108 3.20 11.07 4.14
CA LEU A 108 2.79 9.73 4.52
C LEU A 108 2.59 8.86 3.28
N MET A 109 1.81 9.33 2.30
CA MET A 109 1.56 8.63 1.03
C MET A 109 2.86 8.34 0.28
N GLU A 110 3.82 9.26 0.28
CA GLU A 110 5.10 9.05 -0.40
C GLU A 110 5.90 7.87 0.21
N LYS A 111 5.82 7.67 1.52
CA LYS A 111 6.62 6.65 2.22
C LYS A 111 5.87 5.35 2.48
N ASN A 112 4.60 5.40 2.86
CA ASN A 112 3.80 4.21 3.12
C ASN A 112 3.44 3.53 1.78
N LYS A 113 3.67 2.21 1.70
CA LYS A 113 3.38 1.38 0.51
C LYS A 113 2.37 0.26 0.78
N ALA A 114 1.67 0.34 1.92
CA ALA A 114 0.67 -0.61 2.37
C ALA A 114 -0.75 -0.06 2.17
N LEU A 115 -0.97 1.23 2.38
CA LEU A 115 -2.25 1.88 2.15
C LEU A 115 -2.69 1.72 0.69
N ASN A 116 -3.93 1.26 0.53
CA ASN A 116 -4.62 1.05 -0.73
C ASN A 116 -5.82 2.00 -0.88
N GLN A 117 -6.46 2.35 0.23
CA GLN A 117 -7.61 3.25 0.27
C GLN A 117 -7.40 4.35 1.30
N ILE A 118 -7.70 5.59 0.91
CA ILE A 118 -7.74 6.73 1.83
C ILE A 118 -9.03 7.51 1.58
N SER A 119 -9.85 7.63 2.62
CA SER A 119 -11.05 8.47 2.61
C SER A 119 -10.87 9.63 3.58
N ILE A 120 -11.18 10.84 3.12
CA ILE A 120 -11.13 12.04 3.94
C ILE A 120 -12.52 12.65 3.98
N THR A 121 -13.09 12.84 5.17
CA THR A 121 -14.33 13.59 5.35
C THR A 121 -14.01 14.92 5.99
N CYS A 122 -14.43 16.02 5.38
CA CYS A 122 -14.31 17.36 5.96
C CYS A 122 -15.70 17.99 6.16
N TYR A 123 -15.98 18.53 7.35
CA TYR A 123 -17.25 19.20 7.61
C TYR A 123 -17.28 20.65 7.11
N PHE A 124 -16.12 21.29 7.07
CA PHE A 124 -15.93 22.65 6.52
C PHE A 124 -15.04 22.63 5.29
N ASP A 125 -15.12 23.72 4.52
CA ASP A 125 -14.29 23.86 3.33
C ASP A 125 -12.80 23.83 3.71
N PRO A 126 -12.03 22.93 3.11
CA PRO A 126 -10.60 22.80 3.34
C PRO A 126 -9.79 24.00 2.87
N GLN A 127 -8.65 24.19 3.51
CA GLN A 127 -7.76 25.30 3.19
C GLN A 127 -7.20 25.20 1.76
N PRO A 128 -7.01 26.33 1.05
CA PRO A 128 -6.38 26.34 -0.26
C PRO A 128 -5.03 25.59 -0.29
N GLY A 129 -4.80 24.84 -1.36
CA GLY A 129 -3.57 24.05 -1.56
C GLY A 129 -3.55 22.65 -0.94
N CYS A 130 -4.56 22.27 -0.13
CA CYS A 130 -4.69 20.91 0.42
C CYS A 130 -4.69 19.83 -0.67
N LEU A 131 -5.54 19.95 -1.70
CA LEU A 131 -5.61 18.97 -2.79
C LEU A 131 -4.33 18.92 -3.63
N ALA A 132 -3.67 20.06 -3.84
CA ALA A 132 -2.39 20.10 -4.53
C ALA A 132 -1.30 19.32 -3.76
N ALA A 133 -1.29 19.43 -2.43
CA ALA A 133 -0.39 18.63 -1.59
C ALA A 133 -0.69 17.14 -1.71
N LEU A 134 -1.96 16.74 -1.55
CA LEU A 134 -2.40 15.34 -1.66
C LEU A 134 -2.08 14.75 -3.05
N GLY A 135 -2.36 15.51 -4.12
CA GLY A 135 -2.03 15.12 -5.49
C GLY A 135 -0.54 14.88 -5.70
N ARG A 136 0.35 15.69 -5.11
CA ARG A 136 1.81 15.45 -5.14
C ARG A 136 2.19 14.16 -4.43
N GLY A 137 1.58 13.88 -3.27
CA GLY A 137 1.79 12.63 -2.53
C GLY A 137 1.36 11.39 -3.33
N LEU A 138 0.16 11.44 -3.91
CA LEU A 138 -0.39 10.34 -4.73
C LEU A 138 0.42 10.08 -6.00
N LEU A 139 0.95 11.11 -6.66
CA LEU A 139 1.83 10.91 -7.81
C LEU A 139 3.08 10.07 -7.48
N ARG A 140 3.58 10.16 -6.24
CA ARG A 140 4.73 9.37 -5.76
C ARG A 140 4.34 8.04 -5.13
N ASN A 141 3.06 7.81 -4.88
CA ASN A 141 2.55 6.57 -4.32
C ASN A 141 2.03 5.62 -5.41
N ARG A 142 2.39 4.33 -5.34
CA ARG A 142 1.98 3.30 -6.31
C ARG A 142 1.02 2.25 -5.74
N SER A 143 0.63 2.36 -4.47
CA SER A 143 -0.21 1.39 -3.76
C SER A 143 -1.66 1.86 -3.59
N ILE A 144 -1.90 3.17 -3.51
CA ILE A 144 -3.23 3.75 -3.32
C ILE A 144 -3.99 3.68 -4.64
N ILE A 145 -5.12 2.98 -4.62
CA ILE A 145 -5.99 2.73 -5.77
C ILE A 145 -7.37 3.37 -5.60
N ASP A 146 -7.72 3.75 -4.36
CA ASP A 146 -8.93 4.49 -4.04
C ASP A 146 -8.58 5.67 -3.14
N PHE A 147 -9.06 6.85 -3.52
CA PHE A 147 -8.87 8.07 -2.76
C PHE A 147 -10.12 8.93 -2.92
N SER A 148 -10.71 9.36 -1.81
CA SER A 148 -11.90 10.20 -1.82
C SER A 148 -11.80 11.33 -0.80
N VAL A 149 -12.43 12.46 -1.15
CA VAL A 149 -12.68 13.55 -0.21
C VAL A 149 -14.18 13.86 -0.22
N VAL A 150 -14.84 13.59 0.90
CA VAL A 150 -16.30 13.64 1.06
C VAL A 150 -16.69 14.96 1.72
N ARG A 151 -17.82 15.55 1.27
CA ARG A 151 -18.36 16.86 1.71
C ARG A 151 -17.49 18.08 1.34
N TRP A 152 -16.65 17.97 0.32
CA TRP A 152 -16.00 19.12 -0.33
C TRP A 152 -17.01 19.81 -1.28
N LYS A 153 -17.32 21.10 -1.08
CA LYS A 153 -18.34 21.83 -1.87
C LYS A 153 -17.89 22.27 -3.26
N ASP A 154 -16.59 22.43 -3.52
CA ASP A 154 -16.14 22.76 -4.88
C ASP A 154 -16.23 21.56 -5.83
N ASN A 155 -17.21 21.67 -6.71
CA ASN A 155 -17.27 20.99 -8.00
C ASN A 155 -16.19 21.50 -9.00
N GLU A 156 -15.23 22.31 -8.55
CA GLU A 156 -14.16 22.84 -9.39
C GLU A 156 -12.89 21.99 -9.24
N CYS A 157 -12.85 20.97 -10.11
CA CYS A 157 -11.66 20.26 -10.53
C CYS A 157 -10.90 19.56 -9.39
N TRP A 158 -11.28 18.31 -9.13
CA TRP A 158 -10.37 17.31 -8.56
C TRP A 158 -8.97 17.53 -9.16
N HIS A 159 -7.97 17.80 -8.31
CA HIS A 159 -6.66 18.19 -8.82
C HIS A 159 -6.18 17.11 -9.82
N PRO A 160 -5.84 17.44 -11.08
CA PRO A 160 -5.64 16.45 -12.15
C PRO A 160 -4.69 15.31 -11.77
N ASN A 161 -3.63 15.65 -11.02
CA ASN A 161 -2.68 14.70 -10.44
C ASN A 161 -3.30 13.55 -9.63
N ILE A 162 -4.41 13.78 -8.92
CA ILE A 162 -5.12 12.74 -8.15
C ILE A 162 -5.67 11.70 -9.11
N GLY A 163 -6.49 12.12 -10.08
CA GLY A 163 -7.08 11.23 -11.09
C GLY A 163 -6.01 10.48 -11.89
N VAL A 164 -4.98 11.18 -12.36
CA VAL A 164 -3.85 10.57 -13.10
C VAL A 164 -3.13 9.52 -12.25
N ALA A 165 -2.86 9.80 -10.97
CA ALA A 165 -2.19 8.86 -10.08
C ALA A 165 -3.03 7.61 -9.81
N LEU A 166 -4.33 7.77 -9.53
CA LEU A 166 -5.24 6.66 -9.27
C LEU A 166 -5.44 5.81 -10.51
N GLN A 167 -5.73 6.42 -11.67
CA GLN A 167 -5.90 5.69 -12.93
C GLN A 167 -4.66 4.86 -13.26
N ARG A 168 -3.47 5.44 -13.08
CA ARG A 168 -2.19 4.73 -13.25
C ARG A 168 -2.05 3.54 -12.29
N ASN A 169 -2.36 3.71 -11.02
CA ASN A 169 -2.22 2.65 -10.03
C ASN A 169 -3.25 1.52 -10.27
N VAL A 170 -4.51 1.88 -10.58
CA VAL A 170 -5.57 0.93 -10.94
C VAL A 170 -5.24 0.17 -12.22
N SER A 171 -4.75 0.86 -13.26
CA SER A 171 -4.33 0.22 -14.52
C SER A 171 -3.23 -0.80 -14.28
N ARG A 172 -2.23 -0.49 -13.45
CA ARG A 172 -1.17 -1.45 -13.09
C ARG A 172 -1.72 -2.64 -12.31
N LEU A 173 -2.63 -2.42 -11.38
CA LEU A 173 -3.30 -3.50 -10.65
C LEU A 173 -4.07 -4.43 -11.60
N HIS A 174 -4.85 -3.86 -12.54
CA HIS A 174 -5.57 -4.63 -13.55
C HIS A 174 -4.63 -5.44 -14.43
N ARG A 175 -3.53 -4.85 -14.89
CA ARG A 175 -2.49 -5.55 -15.66
C ARG A 175 -1.88 -6.71 -14.88
N ALA A 176 -1.54 -6.50 -13.60
CA ALA A 176 -1.04 -7.57 -12.74
C ALA A 176 -2.06 -8.70 -12.53
N VAL A 177 -3.35 -8.37 -12.38
CA VAL A 177 -4.44 -9.36 -12.33
C VAL A 177 -4.51 -10.15 -13.63
N TRP A 178 -4.50 -9.48 -14.78
CA TRP A 178 -4.49 -10.13 -16.09
C TRP A 178 -3.29 -11.05 -16.29
N PHE A 179 -2.10 -10.62 -15.87
CA PHE A 179 -0.90 -11.45 -15.92
C PHE A 179 -1.04 -12.70 -15.06
N VAL A 180 -1.68 -12.62 -13.88
CA VAL A 180 -1.95 -13.80 -13.05
C VAL A 180 -2.89 -14.79 -13.74
N LEU A 181 -3.94 -14.29 -14.39
CA LEU A 181 -4.95 -15.12 -15.04
C LEU A 181 -4.46 -15.71 -16.38
N LYS A 182 -3.65 -14.95 -17.11
CA LYS A 182 -3.11 -15.34 -18.41
C LYS A 182 -1.69 -14.76 -18.57
N PRO A 183 -0.67 -15.45 -18.02
CA PRO A 183 0.71 -14.99 -18.14
C PRO A 183 1.15 -14.88 -19.61
N SER A 184 1.91 -13.83 -19.93
CA SER A 184 2.47 -13.60 -21.26
C SER A 184 4.00 -13.48 -21.19
N LEU A 185 4.68 -13.64 -22.32
CA LEU A 185 6.13 -13.43 -22.41
C LEU A 185 6.51 -11.95 -22.52
N GLU A 186 5.53 -11.04 -22.43
CA GLU A 186 5.78 -9.60 -22.53
C GLU A 186 6.49 -9.09 -21.28
N ARG A 187 7.69 -8.55 -21.49
CA ARG A 187 8.52 -7.97 -20.43
C ARG A 187 7.76 -6.99 -19.54
N SER A 188 7.01 -6.07 -20.16
CA SER A 188 6.35 -4.99 -19.43
C SER A 188 5.23 -5.47 -18.50
N GLU A 189 4.55 -6.57 -18.83
CA GLU A 189 3.51 -7.17 -17.99
C GLU A 189 4.13 -7.91 -16.79
N ALA A 190 5.20 -8.67 -17.04
CA ALA A 190 5.96 -9.35 -16.00
C ALA A 190 6.54 -8.36 -14.98
N GLU A 191 7.12 -7.24 -15.43
CA GLU A 191 7.65 -6.19 -14.55
C GLU A 191 6.55 -5.52 -13.71
N VAL A 192 5.36 -5.31 -14.27
CA VAL A 192 4.23 -4.73 -13.52
C VAL A 192 3.75 -5.72 -12.45
N PHE A 193 3.64 -7.00 -12.80
CA PHE A 193 3.27 -8.05 -11.85
C PHE A 193 4.30 -8.17 -10.70
N GLU A 194 5.60 -8.23 -10.98
CA GLU A 194 6.66 -8.31 -9.95
C GLU A 194 6.63 -7.14 -8.94
N GLN A 195 6.13 -5.97 -9.35
CA GLN A 195 5.98 -4.82 -8.47
C GLN A 195 4.75 -4.90 -7.56
N ILE A 196 3.76 -5.72 -7.91
CA ILE A 196 2.44 -5.78 -7.25
C ILE A 196 2.22 -7.12 -6.53
N GLU A 197 2.94 -8.18 -6.90
CA GLU A 197 2.75 -9.57 -6.44
C GLU A 197 2.77 -9.81 -4.92
N SER A 198 3.30 -8.87 -4.15
CA SER A 198 3.38 -8.93 -2.67
C SER A 198 2.31 -8.09 -1.98
N LYS A 199 1.48 -7.37 -2.74
CA LYS A 199 0.50 -6.42 -2.22
C LYS A 199 -0.85 -7.11 -1.99
N ALA A 200 -1.45 -6.88 -0.82
CA ALA A 200 -2.76 -7.42 -0.46
C ALA A 200 -3.86 -7.04 -1.47
N CYS A 201 -3.77 -5.86 -2.09
CA CYS A 201 -4.72 -5.42 -3.11
C CYS A 201 -4.78 -6.31 -4.36
N LEU A 202 -3.72 -7.07 -4.66
CA LEU A 202 -3.74 -8.02 -5.78
C LEU A 202 -4.64 -9.22 -5.45
N LEU A 203 -4.47 -9.79 -4.26
CA LEU A 203 -5.27 -10.92 -3.79
C LEU A 203 -6.74 -10.53 -3.69
N SER A 204 -7.05 -9.41 -3.04
CA SER A 204 -8.44 -8.97 -2.89
C SER A 204 -9.10 -8.72 -4.25
N ARG A 205 -8.36 -8.14 -5.22
CA ARG A 205 -8.87 -7.91 -6.56
C ARG A 205 -9.09 -9.21 -7.34
N LEU A 206 -8.17 -10.17 -7.26
CA LEU A 206 -8.32 -11.49 -7.88
C LEU A 206 -9.60 -12.18 -7.37
N MET A 207 -9.75 -12.29 -6.04
CA MET A 207 -10.92 -12.90 -5.43
C MET A 207 -12.22 -12.24 -5.88
N SER A 208 -12.26 -10.90 -5.90
CA SER A 208 -13.46 -10.16 -6.34
C SER A 208 -13.79 -10.32 -7.83
N ALA A 209 -12.77 -10.51 -8.68
CA ALA A 209 -12.94 -10.55 -10.13
C ALA A 209 -13.25 -11.97 -10.66
N THR A 210 -12.82 -13.01 -9.95
CA THR A 210 -12.94 -14.40 -10.40
C THR A 210 -13.80 -15.28 -9.48
N GLY A 211 -14.09 -14.84 -8.26
CA GLY A 211 -14.76 -15.66 -7.24
C GLY A 211 -13.86 -16.70 -6.56
N MET A 212 -12.54 -16.65 -6.79
CA MET A 212 -11.57 -17.54 -6.15
C MET A 212 -11.56 -17.39 -4.62
N THR A 213 -11.27 -18.48 -3.91
CA THR A 213 -10.91 -18.41 -2.48
C THR A 213 -9.56 -17.72 -2.29
N GLU A 214 -9.21 -17.36 -1.06
CA GLU A 214 -7.91 -16.77 -0.77
C GLU A 214 -6.76 -17.73 -1.14
N GLU A 215 -6.90 -19.02 -0.84
CA GLU A 215 -5.90 -20.04 -1.14
C GLU A 215 -5.70 -20.23 -2.65
N GLU A 216 -6.79 -20.24 -3.41
CA GLU A 216 -6.79 -20.31 -4.87
C GLU A 216 -6.12 -19.08 -5.48
N ALA A 217 -6.48 -17.88 -5.03
CA ALA A 217 -5.87 -16.64 -5.49
C ALA A 217 -4.37 -16.60 -5.18
N GLN A 218 -3.96 -16.99 -3.97
CA GLN A 218 -2.55 -17.13 -3.62
C GLN A 218 -1.84 -18.20 -4.48
N GLY A 219 -2.52 -19.30 -4.80
CA GLY A 219 -2.05 -20.33 -5.72
C GLY A 219 -1.80 -19.79 -7.12
N ALA A 220 -2.74 -19.03 -7.67
CA ALA A 220 -2.61 -18.39 -8.97
C ALA A 220 -1.44 -17.41 -9.01
N VAL A 221 -1.28 -16.58 -7.98
CA VAL A 221 -0.11 -15.67 -7.84
C VAL A 221 1.20 -16.47 -7.81
N ARG A 222 1.28 -17.57 -7.05
CA ARG A 222 2.47 -18.44 -7.03
C ARG A 222 2.76 -19.05 -8.40
N SER A 223 1.74 -19.46 -9.15
CA SER A 223 1.88 -19.99 -10.51
C SER A 223 2.40 -18.93 -11.49
N ALA A 224 1.91 -17.69 -11.39
CA ALA A 224 2.41 -16.57 -12.20
C ALA A 224 3.89 -16.24 -11.89
N LYS A 225 4.29 -16.27 -10.61
CA LYS A 225 5.72 -16.16 -10.22
C LYS A 225 6.56 -17.28 -10.82
N ARG A 226 6.06 -18.51 -10.79
CA ARG A 226 6.75 -19.66 -11.37
C ARG A 226 6.89 -19.48 -12.89
N PHE A 227 5.87 -18.99 -13.57
CA PHE A 227 5.92 -18.69 -15.00
C PHE A 227 7.06 -17.72 -15.34
N ILE A 228 7.18 -16.59 -14.63
CA ILE A 228 8.28 -15.64 -14.86
C ILE A 228 9.63 -16.33 -14.71
N ARG A 229 9.80 -17.19 -13.70
CA ARG A 229 11.07 -17.88 -13.44
C ARG A 229 11.42 -18.90 -14.52
N LEU A 230 10.43 -19.65 -15.01
CA LEU A 230 10.59 -20.60 -16.12
C LEU A 230 10.94 -19.90 -17.43
N HIS A 231 10.40 -18.69 -17.64
CA HIS A 231 10.54 -17.94 -18.89
C HIS A 231 11.45 -16.70 -18.77
N PHE A 232 12.25 -16.60 -17.70
CA PHE A 232 12.97 -15.38 -17.34
C PHE A 232 13.83 -14.83 -18.49
N PHE A 233 14.62 -15.70 -19.12
CA PHE A 233 15.52 -15.31 -20.21
C PHE A 233 14.78 -14.88 -21.48
N SER A 234 13.62 -15.49 -21.75
CA SER A 234 12.77 -15.12 -22.88
C SER A 234 12.07 -13.79 -22.63
N ILE A 235 11.53 -13.58 -21.42
CA ILE A 235 10.88 -12.34 -20.99
C ILE A 235 11.88 -11.16 -21.00
N THR A 236 13.11 -11.39 -20.53
CA THR A 236 14.14 -10.35 -20.47
C THR A 236 14.83 -10.08 -21.81
N GLY A 237 14.63 -10.95 -22.81
CA GLY A 237 15.23 -10.82 -24.14
C GLY A 237 16.72 -11.14 -24.18
N LEU A 238 17.25 -11.87 -23.19
CA LEU A 238 18.67 -12.22 -23.13
C LEU A 238 19.11 -13.14 -24.28
N PHE A 239 18.20 -14.01 -24.77
CA PHE A 239 18.41 -14.75 -26.02
C PHE A 239 17.07 -15.23 -26.61
N CYS A 240 16.96 -15.21 -27.94
CA CYS A 240 15.76 -15.66 -28.65
C CYS A 240 15.77 -17.16 -28.99
N ARG A 241 16.94 -17.82 -29.02
CA ARG A 241 17.07 -19.23 -29.43
C ARG A 241 18.13 -20.01 -28.65
N THR A 242 19.33 -19.46 -28.53
CA THR A 242 20.46 -20.13 -27.86
C THR A 242 21.21 -19.15 -26.98
N LEU A 243 21.44 -19.54 -25.72
CA LEU A 243 22.34 -18.82 -24.82
C LEU A 243 23.77 -19.18 -25.21
N GLN A 244 24.58 -18.20 -25.55
CA GLN A 244 25.99 -18.40 -25.89
C GLN A 244 26.83 -17.28 -25.29
N CYS A 245 27.89 -17.66 -24.58
CA CYS A 245 28.83 -16.73 -23.99
C CYS A 245 29.97 -16.44 -24.97
N PHE A 246 30.60 -15.27 -24.81
CA PHE A 246 31.93 -15.02 -25.37
C PHE A 246 32.97 -15.89 -24.64
N ALA A 247 34.06 -16.24 -25.31
CA ALA A 247 35.11 -17.07 -24.73
C ALA A 247 35.60 -16.54 -23.37
N GLY A 248 35.64 -17.42 -22.36
CA GLY A 248 36.08 -17.10 -21.00
C GLY A 248 36.73 -18.29 -20.30
N SER A 249 37.51 -18.02 -19.26
CA SER A 249 38.36 -19.01 -18.57
C SER A 249 37.70 -19.70 -17.37
N GLY A 250 36.36 -19.76 -17.30
CA GLY A 250 35.63 -20.37 -16.19
C GLY A 250 34.27 -20.91 -16.62
N THR A 251 33.51 -21.52 -15.69
CA THR A 251 32.16 -22.02 -15.99
C THR A 251 31.26 -20.89 -16.44
N GLN A 252 30.77 -20.97 -17.68
CA GLN A 252 29.95 -19.94 -18.31
C GLN A 252 28.46 -20.31 -18.24
N ILE A 253 27.59 -19.30 -18.31
CA ILE A 253 26.14 -19.51 -18.12
C ILE A 253 25.50 -20.37 -19.22
N ASP A 254 26.07 -20.37 -20.43
CA ASP A 254 25.67 -21.22 -21.57
C ASP A 254 26.08 -22.69 -21.41
N SER A 255 26.99 -23.00 -20.48
CA SER A 255 27.38 -24.37 -20.13
C SER A 255 26.50 -24.99 -19.03
N LEU A 256 25.56 -24.22 -18.47
CA LEU A 256 24.69 -24.66 -17.38
C LEU A 256 23.46 -25.40 -17.91
N ASN A 257 23.02 -26.41 -17.17
CA ASN A 257 21.76 -27.09 -17.47
C ASN A 257 20.54 -26.25 -17.05
N TYR A 258 19.37 -26.70 -17.46
CA TYR A 258 18.10 -26.03 -17.18
C TYR A 258 17.83 -25.77 -15.69
N GLU A 259 18.13 -26.72 -14.81
CA GLU A 259 17.91 -26.59 -13.37
C GLU A 259 18.82 -25.52 -12.74
N CYS A 260 20.08 -25.44 -13.19
CA CYS A 260 21.00 -24.40 -12.78
C CYS A 260 20.52 -23.01 -13.23
N LEU A 261 20.04 -22.88 -14.47
CA LEU A 261 19.49 -21.63 -15.00
C LEU A 261 18.25 -21.18 -14.22
N LEU A 262 17.38 -22.12 -13.86
CA LEU A 262 16.19 -21.84 -13.05
C LEU A 262 16.57 -21.43 -11.61
N ALA A 263 17.60 -22.06 -11.04
CA ALA A 263 18.15 -21.68 -9.75
C ALA A 263 18.74 -20.26 -9.77
N ILE A 264 19.36 -19.83 -10.88
CA ILE A 264 19.83 -18.45 -11.06
C ILE A 264 18.63 -17.50 -11.16
N ALA A 265 17.66 -17.79 -12.04
CA ALA A 265 16.48 -16.94 -12.26
C ALA A 265 15.65 -16.72 -10.99
N LYS A 266 15.70 -17.64 -10.01
CA LYS A 266 15.09 -17.47 -8.67
C LYS A 266 15.57 -16.22 -7.92
N HIS A 267 16.79 -15.76 -8.19
CA HIS A 267 17.41 -14.63 -7.49
C HIS A 267 17.35 -13.33 -8.28
N LEU A 268 16.73 -13.33 -9.47
CA LEU A 268 16.65 -12.20 -10.36
C LEU A 268 15.22 -11.69 -10.48
N LYS A 269 15.08 -10.39 -10.73
CA LYS A 269 13.86 -9.73 -11.20
C LYS A 269 13.99 -9.38 -12.66
N VAL A 270 12.88 -9.29 -13.37
CA VAL A 270 12.87 -8.88 -14.79
C VAL A 270 13.54 -7.51 -14.95
N SER A 271 13.33 -6.62 -13.97
CA SER A 271 13.95 -5.29 -13.92
C SER A 271 15.46 -5.27 -13.75
N ASP A 272 16.09 -6.38 -13.35
CA ASP A 272 17.54 -6.43 -13.12
C ASP A 272 18.33 -6.48 -14.43
N VAL A 273 17.69 -6.95 -15.52
CA VAL A 273 18.30 -6.97 -16.85
C VAL A 273 18.00 -5.65 -17.53
N LEU A 274 19.01 -4.80 -17.73
CA LEU A 274 18.85 -3.55 -18.48
C LEU A 274 18.46 -3.86 -19.93
N ALA A 275 17.32 -3.34 -20.37
CA ALA A 275 16.95 -3.40 -21.78
C ALA A 275 18.00 -2.66 -22.61
N ARG A 276 18.43 -3.27 -23.72
CA ARG A 276 19.26 -2.61 -24.73
C ARG A 276 18.41 -1.67 -25.59
#